data_AF-A0A7W1EHM5-F1
#
_entry.id   AF-A0A7W1EHM5-F1
#
_cell.length_a   1.000
_cell.length_b   1.000
_cell.length_c   1.000
_cell.angle_alpha   90.00
_cell.angle_beta   90.00
_cell.angle_gamma   90.00
#
_symmetry.space_group_name_H-M   'P 1'
#
loop_
_entity.id
_entity.type
_entity.pdbx_description
1 polymer ?
#
loop_
_entity_poly.entity_id
_entity_poly.type
_entity_poly.pdbx_seq_one_letter_code
_entity_poly.pdbx_strand_id
1 'polypeptide(L)'
;DALINRIFEGTNEINRLLIVDMILKRAMKGELDLMGPAQKVAAELVGLPEMGEQDETLFGYEKKLVSNFKKSILLVAGGAIQKLAATLSKEQEILMNVADMIIETYVAESVMLRVEKLVKMKGENACGEQLAMMRVYINDACDKIWVSGKEALNSYGEGDELRMMLMGLKRYTKQEAFNPKAARQLVAEKLIRENKYCF
;
A
#
# COMPACT_ATOMS: atom_id res chain seq x y z
N ASP A 1 15.41 -4.20 -24.98
CA ASP A 1 15.15 -2.81 -24.58
C ASP A 1 14.61 -2.70 -23.15
N ALA A 2 13.43 -3.24 -22.82
CA ALA A 2 12.82 -3.05 -21.48
C ALA A 2 13.61 -3.59 -20.27
N LEU A 3 14.54 -4.54 -20.45
CA LEU A 3 15.32 -5.11 -19.34
C LEU A 3 16.31 -4.11 -18.73
N ILE A 4 16.91 -3.24 -19.55
CA ILE A 4 17.92 -2.28 -19.07
C ILE A 4 17.31 -1.21 -18.16
N ASN A 5 16.00 -0.96 -18.28
CA ASN A 5 15.28 0.03 -17.49
C ASN A 5 15.26 -0.29 -15.99
N ARG A 6 15.58 -1.53 -15.59
CA ARG A 6 15.66 -1.93 -14.17
C ARG A 6 17.05 -1.71 -13.56
N ILE A 7 18.02 -1.29 -14.38
CA ILE A 7 19.44 -1.14 -14.03
C ILE A 7 19.89 0.32 -14.26
N PHE A 8 19.42 0.92 -15.34
CA PHE A 8 19.69 2.31 -15.70
C PHE A 8 18.96 3.29 -14.75
N GLU A 9 19.57 4.44 -14.44
CA GLU A 9 19.13 5.39 -13.39
C GLU A 9 19.13 4.83 -11.96
N GLY A 10 20.12 3.97 -11.68
CA GLY A 10 20.23 3.22 -10.43
C GLY A 10 19.40 1.93 -10.51
N THR A 11 19.94 0.84 -9.96
CA THR A 11 19.20 -0.42 -9.96
C THR A 11 17.93 -0.31 -9.13
N ASN A 12 16.92 -1.11 -9.46
CA ASN A 12 15.68 -1.14 -8.70
C ASN A 12 15.91 -1.43 -7.20
N GLU A 13 16.94 -2.20 -6.85
CA GLU A 13 17.31 -2.51 -5.47
C GLU A 13 17.80 -1.24 -4.75
N ILE A 14 18.70 -0.47 -5.37
CA ILE A 14 19.19 0.79 -4.80
C ILE A 14 18.07 1.81 -4.68
N ASN A 15 17.24 1.94 -5.71
CA ASN A 15 16.10 2.85 -5.70
C ASN A 15 15.11 2.50 -4.57
N ARG A 16 14.85 1.21 -4.30
CA ARG A 16 14.02 0.79 -3.16
C ARG A 16 14.63 1.15 -1.81
N LEU A 17 15.92 0.89 -1.61
CA LEU A 17 16.60 1.26 -0.36
C LEU A 17 16.57 2.77 -0.12
N LEU A 18 16.71 3.57 -1.18
CA LEU A 18 16.64 5.02 -1.12
C LEU A 18 15.26 5.56 -0.69
N ILE A 19 14.16 4.90 -1.08
CA ILE A 19 12.80 5.30 -0.65
C ILE A 19 12.71 5.35 0.87
N VAL A 20 13.14 4.27 1.54
CA VAL A 20 13.05 4.17 3.00
C VAL A 20 14.07 5.08 3.68
N ASP A 21 15.30 5.12 3.19
CA ASP A 21 16.37 5.97 3.73
C ASP A 21 15.98 7.47 3.69
N MET A 22 15.39 7.95 2.59
CA MET A 22 14.93 9.34 2.49
C MET A 22 13.82 9.66 3.48
N ILE A 23 12.86 8.75 3.68
CA ILE A 23 11.77 8.90 4.64
C ILE A 23 12.32 8.99 6.08
N LEU A 24 13.24 8.09 6.44
CA LEU A 24 13.89 8.10 7.75
C LEU A 24 14.70 9.37 7.97
N LYS A 25 15.48 9.82 6.98
CA LYS A 25 16.26 11.06 7.06
C LYS A 25 15.38 12.28 7.29
N ARG A 26 14.24 12.39 6.61
CA ARG A 26 13.28 13.48 6.84
C ARG A 26 12.70 13.44 8.24
N ALA A 27 12.41 12.26 8.76
CA ALA A 27 11.92 12.10 10.13
C ALA A 27 12.97 12.49 11.18
N MET A 28 14.22 12.09 11.01
CA MET A 28 15.32 12.49 11.90
C MET A 28 15.57 14.00 11.90
N LYS A 29 15.31 14.67 10.77
CA LYS A 29 15.37 16.14 10.67
C LYS A 29 14.13 16.85 11.22
N GLY A 30 13.09 16.12 11.63
CA GLY A 30 11.82 16.69 12.07
C GLY A 30 10.96 17.26 10.93
N GLU A 31 11.32 17.01 9.67
CA GLU A 31 10.55 17.44 8.50
C GLU A 31 9.30 16.57 8.28
N LEU A 32 9.27 15.38 8.89
CA LEU A 32 8.17 14.42 8.79
C LEU A 32 7.96 13.70 10.13
N ASP A 33 6.77 13.80 10.72
CA ASP A 33 6.43 13.02 11.92
C ASP A 33 6.05 11.58 11.52
N LEU A 34 6.98 10.64 11.71
CA LEU A 34 6.73 9.21 11.53
C LEU A 34 6.37 8.51 12.85
N MET A 35 6.96 8.97 13.96
CA MET A 35 6.85 8.27 15.24
C MET A 35 5.48 8.47 15.89
N GLY A 36 4.90 9.67 15.81
CA GLY A 36 3.56 9.94 16.31
C GLY A 36 2.50 9.05 15.64
N PRO A 37 2.40 9.02 14.30
CA PRO A 37 1.49 8.13 13.59
C PRO A 37 1.76 6.64 13.86
N ALA A 38 3.03 6.21 13.91
CA ALA A 38 3.35 4.81 14.23
C ALA A 38 2.90 4.41 15.64
N GLN A 39 3.09 5.27 16.64
CA GLN A 39 2.60 5.05 18.00
C GLN A 39 1.07 4.98 18.06
N LYS A 40 0.36 5.82 17.30
CA LYS A 40 -1.11 5.75 17.20
C LYS A 40 -1.56 4.41 16.62
N VAL A 41 -0.93 3.96 15.54
CA VAL A 41 -1.22 2.63 14.95
C VAL A 41 -0.96 1.51 15.94
N ALA A 42 0.15 1.55 16.69
CA ALA A 42 0.43 0.56 17.73
C ALA A 42 -0.63 0.57 18.85
N ALA A 43 -1.10 1.74 19.26
CA ALA A 43 -2.16 1.88 20.27
C ALA A 43 -3.51 1.31 19.79
N GLU A 44 -3.85 1.47 18.51
CA GLU A 44 -5.05 0.88 17.90
C GLU A 44 -5.07 -0.66 17.95
N LEU A 45 -3.91 -1.32 18.04
CA LEU A 45 -3.83 -2.78 18.13
C LEU A 45 -4.21 -3.32 19.51
N VAL A 46 -3.98 -2.52 20.56
CA VAL A 46 -4.34 -2.85 21.94
C VAL A 46 -5.81 -2.53 22.22
N GLY A 47 -6.35 -1.53 21.52
CA GLY A 47 -7.75 -1.15 21.62
C GLY A 47 -8.72 -2.14 20.98
N LEU A 48 -9.98 -2.07 21.41
CA LEU A 48 -11.07 -2.74 20.69
C LEU A 48 -11.15 -2.16 19.27
N PRO A 49 -11.22 -3.00 18.23
CA PRO A 49 -11.43 -2.52 16.87
C PRO A 49 -12.72 -1.68 16.84
N GLU A 50 -12.61 -0.43 16.42
CA GLU A 50 -13.78 0.37 16.11
C GLU A 50 -14.54 -0.31 14.95
N MET A 51 -15.70 -0.88 15.27
CA MET A 51 -16.73 -1.25 14.30
C MET A 51 -17.39 0.04 13.81
N GLY A 52 -16.64 0.86 13.07
CA GLY A 52 -17.19 2.03 12.40
C GLY A 52 -18.18 1.62 11.31
N GLU A 53 -19.23 2.42 11.13
CA GLU A 53 -20.15 2.27 10.01
C GLU A 53 -19.38 2.23 8.69
N GLN A 54 -19.82 1.36 7.78
CA GLN A 54 -19.23 1.31 6.45
C GLN A 54 -19.63 2.59 5.71
N ASP A 55 -18.64 3.34 5.23
CA ASP A 55 -18.87 4.45 4.33
C ASP A 55 -19.27 3.88 2.96
N GLU A 56 -20.57 3.87 2.71
CA GLU A 56 -21.18 3.39 1.46
C GLU A 56 -21.11 4.43 0.32
N THR A 57 -20.47 5.59 0.56
CA THR A 57 -20.26 6.56 -0.52
C THR A 57 -19.28 6.03 -1.56
N LEU A 58 -19.39 6.57 -2.78
CA LEU A 58 -18.44 6.24 -3.85
C LEU A 58 -17.01 6.57 -3.41
N PHE A 59 -16.10 5.60 -3.57
CA PHE A 59 -14.71 5.61 -3.09
C PHE A 59 -14.50 5.44 -1.58
N GLY A 60 -15.55 5.36 -0.76
CA GLY A 60 -15.43 5.21 0.70
C GLY A 60 -14.63 3.95 1.07
N TYR A 61 -14.96 2.83 0.44
CA TYR A 61 -14.25 1.56 0.61
C TYR A 61 -12.78 1.64 0.16
N GLU A 62 -12.51 2.15 -1.03
CA GLU A 62 -11.16 2.26 -1.57
C GLU A 62 -10.27 3.21 -0.75
N LYS A 63 -10.83 4.33 -0.28
CA LYS A 63 -10.14 5.27 0.63
C LYS A 63 -9.79 4.62 1.96
N LYS A 64 -10.69 3.80 2.50
CA LYS A 64 -10.44 3.02 3.71
C LYS A 64 -9.29 2.03 3.51
N LEU A 65 -9.25 1.31 2.39
CA LEU A 65 -8.15 0.40 2.06
C LEU A 65 -6.81 1.15 1.94
N VAL A 66 -6.75 2.26 1.20
CA VAL A 66 -5.52 3.06 1.05
C VAL A 66 -5.05 3.61 2.41
N SER A 67 -5.96 4.06 3.27
CA SER A 67 -5.63 4.46 4.63
C SER A 67 -5.03 3.31 5.44
N ASN A 68 -5.62 2.11 5.33
CA ASN A 68 -5.10 0.91 5.98
C ASN A 68 -3.74 0.45 5.43
N PHE A 69 -3.46 0.66 4.14
CA PHE A 69 -2.14 0.39 3.57
C PHE A 69 -1.06 1.26 4.24
N LYS A 70 -1.36 2.54 4.45
CA LYS A 70 -0.48 3.46 5.19
C LYS A 70 -0.29 3.02 6.64
N LYS A 71 -1.36 2.58 7.31
CA LYS A 71 -1.26 1.98 8.67
C LYS A 71 -0.39 0.73 8.67
N SER A 72 -0.49 -0.12 7.65
CA SER A 72 0.33 -1.32 7.50
C SER A 72 1.82 -0.97 7.37
N ILE A 73 2.16 0.04 6.55
CA ILE A 73 3.54 0.54 6.44
C ILE A 73 4.04 1.07 7.78
N LEU A 74 3.24 1.90 8.47
CA LEU A 74 3.62 2.46 9.78
C LEU A 74 3.81 1.38 10.85
N LEU A 75 2.98 0.34 10.83
CA LEU A 75 3.10 -0.80 11.74
C LEU A 75 4.42 -1.55 11.53
N VAL A 76 4.72 -1.90 10.28
CA VAL A 76 5.92 -2.68 9.93
C VAL A 76 7.20 -1.83 10.09
N ALA A 77 7.23 -0.64 9.50
CA ALA A 77 8.40 0.23 9.59
C ALA A 77 8.64 0.71 11.03
N GLY A 78 7.58 1.05 11.77
CA GLY A 78 7.67 1.46 13.17
C GLY A 78 8.25 0.36 14.06
N GLY A 79 7.76 -0.87 13.92
CA GLY A 79 8.30 -2.02 14.66
C GLY A 79 9.75 -2.33 14.29
N ALA A 80 10.11 -2.27 13.00
CA ALA A 80 11.47 -2.47 12.54
C ALA A 80 12.43 -1.41 13.11
N ILE A 81 12.05 -0.12 13.12
CA ILE A 81 12.87 0.93 13.73
C ILE A 81 13.02 0.69 15.24
N GLN A 82 11.94 0.35 15.94
CA GLN A 82 11.99 0.13 17.40
C GLN A 82 12.95 -1.01 17.78
N LYS A 83 12.97 -2.11 17.02
CA LYS A 83 13.83 -3.27 17.32
C LYS A 83 15.23 -3.18 16.74
N LEU A 84 15.37 -2.57 15.56
CA LEU A 84 16.57 -2.68 14.74
C LEU A 84 17.23 -1.32 14.50
N ALA A 85 16.84 -0.24 15.18
CA ALA A 85 17.34 1.13 14.92
C ALA A 85 18.85 1.23 14.63
N ALA A 86 19.68 0.56 15.42
CA ALA A 86 21.14 0.60 15.29
C ALA A 86 21.68 -0.15 14.05
N THR A 87 20.94 -1.14 13.55
CA THR A 87 21.37 -2.04 12.46
C THR A 87 20.47 -1.97 11.24
N LEU A 88 19.39 -1.19 11.25
CA LEU A 88 18.33 -1.20 10.24
C LEU A 88 18.85 -0.99 8.82
N SER A 89 19.90 -0.19 8.63
CA SER A 89 20.53 0.04 7.32
C SER A 89 21.18 -1.21 6.71
N LYS A 90 21.47 -2.23 7.53
CA LYS A 90 22.01 -3.53 7.11
C LYS A 90 20.91 -4.55 6.81
N GLU A 91 19.67 -4.28 7.22
CA GLU A 91 18.52 -5.18 7.08
C GLU A 91 17.80 -4.94 5.74
N GLN A 92 18.53 -5.16 4.64
CA GLN A 92 18.08 -4.76 3.30
C GLN A 92 16.77 -5.45 2.89
N GLU A 93 16.58 -6.70 3.27
CA GLU A 93 15.37 -7.48 2.97
C GLU A 93 14.13 -6.87 3.65
N ILE A 94 14.27 -6.41 4.90
CA ILE A 94 13.20 -5.70 5.61
C ILE A 94 12.92 -4.36 4.92
N LEU A 95 13.98 -3.60 4.58
CA LEU A 95 13.85 -2.33 3.88
C LEU A 95 13.20 -2.47 2.50
N MET A 96 13.54 -3.52 1.75
CA MET A 96 12.96 -3.82 0.45
C MET A 96 11.47 -4.14 0.57
N ASN A 97 11.07 -4.94 1.57
CA ASN A 97 9.66 -5.22 1.84
C ASN A 97 8.88 -3.95 2.18
N VAL A 98 9.43 -3.08 3.02
CA VAL A 98 8.80 -1.79 3.36
C VAL A 98 8.72 -0.89 2.11
N ALA A 99 9.76 -0.86 1.29
CA ALA A 99 9.75 -0.10 0.04
C ALA A 99 8.68 -0.59 -0.94
N ASP A 100 8.52 -1.91 -1.10
CA ASP A 100 7.48 -2.49 -1.96
C ASP A 100 6.08 -2.15 -1.43
N MET A 101 5.84 -2.19 -0.12
CA MET A 101 4.57 -1.73 0.47
C MET A 101 4.29 -0.25 0.16
N ILE A 102 5.33 0.61 0.25
CA ILE A 102 5.22 2.05 -0.06
C ILE A 102 4.89 2.26 -1.54
N ILE A 103 5.56 1.55 -2.44
CA ILE A 103 5.33 1.65 -3.89
C ILE A 103 3.89 1.27 -4.22
N GLU A 104 3.42 0.12 -3.74
CA GLU A 104 2.06 -0.34 -4.00
C GLU A 104 1.02 0.64 -3.44
N THR A 105 1.25 1.19 -2.24
CA THR A 105 0.38 2.19 -1.63
C THR A 105 0.35 3.49 -2.44
N TYR A 106 1.51 3.94 -2.91
CA TYR A 106 1.62 5.16 -3.72
C TYR A 106 0.86 5.04 -5.04
N VAL A 107 1.02 3.91 -5.75
CA VAL A 107 0.31 3.70 -7.02
C VAL A 107 -1.19 3.53 -6.78
N ALA A 108 -1.60 2.77 -5.76
CA ALA A 108 -3.00 2.58 -5.40
C ALA A 108 -3.69 3.91 -5.10
N GLU A 109 -3.08 4.77 -4.27
CA GLU A 109 -3.61 6.10 -3.97
C GLU A 109 -3.64 7.00 -5.21
N SER A 110 -2.58 7.00 -6.01
CA SER A 110 -2.48 7.81 -7.22
C SER A 110 -3.56 7.46 -8.24
N VAL A 111 -3.81 6.17 -8.47
CA VAL A 111 -4.86 5.69 -9.37
C VAL A 111 -6.23 6.06 -8.80
N MET A 112 -6.47 5.85 -7.51
CA MET A 112 -7.73 6.21 -6.86
C MET A 112 -8.06 7.69 -7.02
N LEU A 113 -7.13 8.58 -6.67
CA LEU A 113 -7.32 10.02 -6.77
C LEU A 113 -7.52 10.49 -8.21
N ARG A 114 -6.83 9.85 -9.18
CA ARG A 114 -7.03 10.13 -10.61
C ARG A 114 -8.45 9.75 -11.05
N VAL A 115 -8.94 8.57 -10.66
CA VAL A 115 -10.28 8.11 -11.04
C VAL A 115 -11.37 8.92 -10.33
N GLU A 116 -11.18 9.26 -9.05
CA GLU A 116 -12.08 10.17 -8.33
C GLU A 116 -12.19 11.53 -9.04
N LYS A 117 -11.07 12.08 -9.52
CA LYS A 117 -11.08 13.32 -10.31
C LYS A 117 -11.84 13.14 -11.63
N LEU A 118 -11.65 12.03 -12.35
CA LEU A 118 -12.35 11.76 -13.60
C LEU A 118 -13.87 11.63 -13.39
N VAL A 119 -14.29 10.93 -12.33
CA VAL A 119 -15.71 10.82 -11.96
C VAL A 119 -16.30 12.18 -11.64
N LYS A 120 -15.59 13.04 -10.89
CA LYS A 120 -16.03 14.41 -10.62
C LYS A 120 -16.21 15.25 -11.91
N MET A 121 -15.41 14.99 -12.94
CA MET A 121 -15.43 15.73 -14.20
C MET A 121 -16.47 15.20 -15.20
N LYS A 122 -16.67 13.88 -15.28
CA LYS A 122 -17.43 13.22 -16.34
C LYS A 122 -18.68 12.49 -15.86
N GLY A 123 -18.84 12.33 -14.54
CA GLY A 123 -19.86 11.49 -13.93
C GLY A 123 -19.43 10.02 -13.82
N GLU A 124 -20.02 9.31 -12.87
CA GLU A 124 -19.72 7.90 -12.57
C GLU A 124 -19.99 6.98 -13.77
N ASN A 125 -21.15 7.13 -14.41
CA ASN A 125 -21.57 6.31 -15.55
C ASN A 125 -20.59 6.35 -16.73
N ALA A 126 -19.82 7.44 -16.87
CA ALA A 126 -18.84 7.62 -17.94
C ALA A 126 -17.43 7.09 -17.59
N CYS A 127 -17.24 6.57 -16.37
CA CYS A 127 -15.94 6.16 -15.84
C CYS A 127 -15.90 4.67 -15.43
N GLY A 128 -16.78 3.84 -15.99
CA GLY A 128 -16.91 2.43 -15.61
C GLY A 128 -15.61 1.64 -15.76
N GLU A 129 -14.89 1.81 -16.87
CA GLU A 129 -13.62 1.14 -17.11
C GLU A 129 -12.51 1.64 -16.18
N GLN A 130 -12.46 2.94 -15.89
CA GLN A 130 -11.48 3.51 -14.96
C GLN A 130 -11.72 3.05 -13.52
N LEU A 131 -12.98 2.99 -13.09
CA LEU A 131 -13.36 2.41 -11.80
C LEU A 131 -12.95 0.94 -11.71
N ALA A 132 -13.15 0.16 -12.77
CA ALA A 132 -12.71 -1.23 -12.83
C ALA A 132 -11.18 -1.36 -12.74
N MET A 133 -10.41 -0.55 -13.48
CA MET A 133 -8.95 -0.52 -13.41
C MET A 133 -8.45 -0.19 -12.00
N MET A 134 -9.02 0.83 -11.36
CA MET A 134 -8.69 1.22 -9.99
C MET A 134 -8.95 0.08 -9.00
N ARG A 135 -10.14 -0.52 -9.04
CA ARG A 135 -10.53 -1.59 -8.13
C ARG A 135 -9.67 -2.84 -8.28
N VAL A 136 -9.32 -3.22 -9.52
CA VAL A 136 -8.37 -4.30 -9.77
C VAL A 136 -7.01 -3.99 -9.14
N TYR A 137 -6.47 -2.78 -9.38
CA TYR A 137 -5.15 -2.42 -8.85
C TYR A 137 -5.14 -2.41 -7.32
N ILE A 138 -6.12 -1.76 -6.69
CA ILE A 138 -6.21 -1.70 -5.22
C ILE A 138 -6.39 -3.10 -4.63
N ASN A 139 -7.14 -3.97 -5.33
CA ASN A 139 -7.33 -5.34 -4.90
C ASN A 139 -5.99 -6.10 -4.87
N ASP A 140 -5.26 -6.09 -5.98
CA ASP A 140 -3.96 -6.76 -6.11
C ASP A 140 -2.89 -6.13 -5.19
N ALA A 141 -2.90 -4.81 -5.00
CA ALA A 141 -1.96 -4.08 -4.13
C ALA A 141 -2.08 -4.52 -2.67
N CYS A 142 -3.30 -4.73 -2.17
CA CYS A 142 -3.51 -5.20 -0.80
C CYS A 142 -2.86 -6.56 -0.53
N ASP A 143 -2.97 -7.49 -1.48
CA ASP A 143 -2.39 -8.83 -1.35
C ASP A 143 -0.87 -8.76 -1.30
N LYS A 144 -0.26 -7.91 -2.15
CA LYS A 144 1.18 -7.67 -2.14
C LYS A 144 1.65 -7.04 -0.83
N ILE A 145 0.92 -6.04 -0.33
CA ILE A 145 1.21 -5.37 0.94
C ILE A 145 1.12 -6.37 2.10
N TRP A 146 0.13 -7.27 2.09
CA TRP A 146 0.03 -8.36 3.06
C TRP A 146 1.26 -9.27 3.02
N VAL A 147 1.68 -9.71 1.83
CA VAL A 147 2.84 -10.60 1.66
C VAL A 147 4.12 -9.92 2.17
N SER A 148 4.47 -8.74 1.64
CA SER A 148 5.68 -8.02 2.03
C SER A 148 5.69 -7.65 3.51
N GLY A 149 4.55 -7.18 4.05
CA GLY A 149 4.44 -6.84 5.46
C GLY A 149 4.61 -8.07 6.36
N LYS A 150 4.00 -9.20 6.01
CA LYS A 150 4.10 -10.45 6.78
C LYS A 150 5.53 -10.96 6.79
N GLU A 151 6.23 -10.92 5.65
CA GLU A 151 7.62 -11.34 5.54
C GLU A 151 8.55 -10.45 6.38
N ALA A 152 8.38 -9.12 6.31
CA ALA A 152 9.12 -8.20 7.17
C ALA A 152 8.87 -8.46 8.66
N LEU A 153 7.59 -8.56 9.08
CA LEU A 153 7.23 -8.83 10.48
C LEU A 153 7.86 -10.13 10.99
N ASN A 154 7.79 -11.20 10.21
CA ASN A 154 8.37 -12.50 10.58
C ASN A 154 9.90 -12.48 10.66
N SER A 155 10.55 -11.51 10.03
CA SER A 155 12.02 -11.42 10.00
C SER A 155 12.60 -10.77 11.26
N TYR A 156 11.81 -10.00 12.02
CA TYR A 156 12.30 -9.30 13.23
C TYR A 156 11.37 -9.43 14.45
N GLY A 157 10.13 -9.83 14.27
CA GLY A 157 9.15 -9.99 15.33
C GLY A 157 9.29 -11.34 16.04
N GLU A 158 8.99 -11.39 17.33
CA GLU A 158 8.98 -12.62 18.12
C GLU A 158 7.79 -12.65 19.09
N GLY A 159 7.41 -13.85 19.54
CA GLY A 159 6.45 -14.06 20.62
C GLY A 159 5.10 -13.38 20.43
N ASP A 160 4.55 -12.83 21.53
CA ASP A 160 3.24 -12.18 21.55
C ASP A 160 3.18 -10.90 20.72
N GLU A 161 4.28 -10.15 20.68
CA GLU A 161 4.37 -8.92 19.90
C GLU A 161 4.21 -9.21 18.41
N LEU A 162 4.89 -10.24 17.88
CA LEU A 162 4.71 -10.67 16.48
C LEU A 162 3.26 -11.08 16.21
N ARG A 163 2.66 -11.87 17.10
CA ARG A 163 1.26 -12.30 16.96
C ARG A 163 0.32 -11.09 16.87
N MET A 164 0.53 -10.09 17.73
CA MET A 164 -0.25 -8.86 17.73
C MET A 164 -0.05 -8.07 16.43
N MET A 165 1.19 -7.88 15.98
CA MET A 165 1.48 -7.17 14.73
C MET A 165 0.89 -7.88 13.51
N LEU A 166 0.98 -9.21 13.42
CA LEU A 166 0.39 -9.99 12.33
C LEU A 166 -1.14 -9.89 12.31
N MET A 167 -1.79 -9.88 13.48
CA MET A 167 -3.24 -9.64 13.56
C MET A 167 -3.60 -8.22 13.08
N GLY A 168 -2.81 -7.23 13.47
CA GLY A 168 -2.96 -5.84 13.00
C GLY A 168 -2.83 -5.73 11.49
N LEU A 169 -1.75 -6.28 10.92
CA LEU A 169 -1.53 -6.30 9.48
C LEU A 169 -2.69 -6.98 8.76
N LYS A 170 -3.14 -8.15 9.24
CA LYS A 170 -4.27 -8.89 8.64
C LYS A 170 -5.57 -8.10 8.67
N ARG A 171 -5.80 -7.31 9.73
CA ARG A 171 -6.96 -6.42 9.85
C ARG A 171 -6.90 -5.30 8.81
N TYR A 172 -5.74 -4.69 8.63
CA TYR A 172 -5.54 -3.59 7.70
C TYR A 172 -5.57 -4.05 6.23
N THR A 173 -5.11 -5.27 5.94
CA THR A 173 -5.13 -5.86 4.59
C THR A 173 -6.35 -6.75 4.35
N LYS A 174 -7.45 -6.57 5.10
CA LYS A 174 -8.68 -7.32 4.90
C LYS A 174 -9.48 -6.72 3.74
N GLN A 175 -9.88 -7.56 2.80
CA GLN A 175 -10.69 -7.16 1.64
C GLN A 175 -12.05 -7.83 1.64
N GLU A 176 -12.98 -7.22 0.91
CA GLU A 176 -14.27 -7.80 0.57
C GLU A 176 -14.12 -8.67 -0.70
N ALA A 177 -15.10 -9.53 -0.93
CA ALA A 177 -15.10 -10.37 -2.13
C ALA A 177 -15.18 -9.49 -3.38
N PHE A 178 -14.16 -9.57 -4.23
CA PHE A 178 -14.07 -8.85 -5.50
C PHE A 178 -13.95 -9.87 -6.64
N ASN A 179 -14.59 -9.58 -7.79
CA ASN A 179 -14.48 -10.40 -8.99
C ASN A 179 -13.49 -9.74 -9.98
N PRO A 180 -12.18 -10.03 -9.89
CA PRO A 180 -11.19 -9.42 -10.76
C PRO A 180 -11.35 -9.86 -12.22
N LYS A 181 -11.92 -11.05 -12.48
CA LYS A 181 -12.17 -11.54 -13.85
C LYS A 181 -13.11 -10.58 -14.58
N ALA A 182 -14.28 -10.29 -14.00
CA ALA A 182 -15.28 -9.44 -14.63
C ALA A 182 -14.74 -8.02 -14.85
N ALA A 183 -14.06 -7.45 -13.86
CA ALA A 183 -13.46 -6.12 -13.97
C ALA A 183 -12.37 -6.06 -15.06
N ARG A 184 -11.48 -7.07 -15.13
CA ARG A 184 -10.44 -7.15 -16.17
C ARG A 184 -11.04 -7.35 -17.56
N GLN A 185 -12.10 -8.15 -17.70
CA GLN A 185 -12.80 -8.34 -18.98
C GLN A 185 -13.44 -7.04 -19.49
N LEU A 186 -14.08 -6.26 -18.62
CA LEU A 186 -14.64 -4.94 -18.98
C LEU A 186 -13.57 -4.01 -19.59
N VAL A 187 -12.40 -3.93 -18.95
CA VAL A 187 -11.28 -3.11 -19.44
C VAL A 187 -10.73 -3.66 -20.76
N ALA A 188 -10.57 -4.98 -20.86
CA ALA A 188 -10.04 -5.64 -22.05
C ALA A 188 -10.94 -5.44 -23.27
N GLU A 189 -12.26 -5.59 -23.12
CA GLU A 189 -13.23 -5.39 -24.22
C GLU A 189 -13.15 -3.96 -24.78
N LYS A 190 -12.97 -2.96 -23.91
CA LYS A 190 -12.79 -1.57 -24.34
C LYS A 190 -11.49 -1.39 -25.14
N LEU A 191 -10.38 -1.92 -24.64
CA LEU A 191 -9.09 -1.83 -25.34
C LEU A 191 -9.09 -2.56 -26.69
N ILE A 192 -9.72 -3.74 -26.77
CA ILE A 192 -9.86 -4.50 -28.01
C ILE A 192 -10.66 -3.72 -29.04
N ARG A 193 -11.78 -3.11 -28.62
CA ARG A 193 -12.64 -2.30 -29.51
C ARG A 193 -11.90 -1.08 -30.07
N GLU A 194 -11.10 -0.42 -29.24
CA GLU A 194 -10.37 0.79 -29.62
C GLU A 194 -9.02 0.49 -30.31
N ASN A 195 -8.52 -0.74 -30.17
CA ASN A 195 -7.23 -1.22 -30.67
C ASN A 195 -6.03 -0.32 -30.29
N LYS A 196 -6.10 0.31 -29.11
CA LYS A 196 -5.07 1.16 -28.53
C LYS A 196 -5.31 1.35 -27.04
N TYR A 197 -4.31 1.86 -26.32
CA TYR A 197 -4.53 2.39 -24.99
C TYR A 197 -5.35 3.70 -25.06
N CYS A 198 -6.58 3.67 -24.56
CA CYS A 198 -7.59 4.73 -24.77
C CYS A 198 -8.01 5.48 -23.49
N PHE A 199 -7.17 5.48 -22.44
CA PHE A 199 -7.50 6.00 -21.10
C PHE A 199 -6.58 7.12 -20.60
#